data_AF-A0A3G1MXN2-F1
#
_entry.id   AF-A0A3G1MXN2-F1
#
_cell.length_a   1.000
_cell.length_b   1.000
_cell.length_c   1.000
_cell.angle_alpha   90.00
_cell.angle_beta   90.00
_cell.angle_gamma   90.00
#
_symmetry.space_group_name_H-M   'P 1'
#
loop_
_entity.id
_entity.type
_entity.pdbx_description
1 polymer ?
#
loop_
_entity_poly.entity_id
_entity_poly.type
_entity_poly.pdbx_seq_one_letter_code
_entity_poly.pdbx_strand_id
1 'polypeptide(L)'
;ENQFIAYVAYPLDLFEEGSVTNMFTSIVGNVFGFKALRALRLEDLRIPPAYSKTFQGPPHGIQSERDKLNKYGRPLLGCTIK
;
A
#
# COMPACT_ATOMS: atom_id res chain seq x y z
N GLU A 1 -18.37 -21.94 -7.06
CA GLU A 1 -17.65 -21.36 -8.20
C GLU A 1 -18.20 -19.97 -8.57
N ASN A 2 -18.27 -19.03 -7.61
CA ASN A 2 -18.82 -17.67 -7.82
C ASN A 2 -17.80 -16.60 -7.38
N GLN A 3 -16.53 -16.80 -7.73
CA GLN A 3 -15.46 -15.83 -7.45
C GLN A 3 -14.91 -15.33 -8.78
N PHE A 4 -14.69 -14.01 -8.85
CA PHE A 4 -14.23 -13.33 -10.05
C PHE A 4 -13.13 -12.36 -9.68
N ILE A 5 -12.18 -12.15 -10.58
CA ILE A 5 -11.20 -11.08 -10.49
C ILE A 5 -11.69 -9.93 -11.37
N ALA A 6 -11.92 -8.78 -10.76
CA ALA A 6 -12.32 -7.56 -11.45
C ALA A 6 -11.16 -6.56 -11.42
N TYR A 7 -10.89 -5.95 -12.58
CA TYR A 7 -9.88 -4.90 -12.72
C TYR A 7 -10.59 -3.56 -12.90
N VAL A 8 -10.25 -2.58 -12.07
CA VAL A 8 -10.86 -1.24 -12.08
C VAL A 8 -9.76 -0.20 -12.24
N ALA A 9 -9.99 0.79 -13.11
CA ALA A 9 -9.09 1.91 -13.32
C ALA A 9 -9.72 3.19 -12.75
N TYR A 10 -8.93 3.92 -11.95
CA TYR A 10 -9.31 5.22 -11.39
C TYR A 10 -8.40 6.30 -11.99
N PRO A 11 -8.93 7.45 -12.45
CA PRO A 11 -8.10 8.58 -12.86
C PRO A 11 -7.32 9.15 -11.67
N LEU A 12 -6.13 9.67 -11.94
CA LEU A 12 -5.20 10.16 -10.91
C LEU A 12 -5.79 11.34 -10.11
N ASP A 13 -6.60 12.17 -10.76
CA ASP A 13 -7.19 13.39 -10.19
C ASP A 13 -8.16 13.12 -9.02
N LEU A 14 -8.57 11.87 -8.81
CA LEU A 14 -9.40 11.47 -7.66
C LEU A 14 -8.59 11.34 -6.36
N PHE A 15 -7.26 11.33 -6.46
CA PHE A 15 -6.38 11.07 -5.34
C PHE A 15 -5.66 12.34 -4.90
N GLU A 16 -5.76 12.62 -3.61
CA GLU A 16 -4.96 13.65 -2.97
C GLU A 16 -3.48 13.21 -2.93
N GLU A 17 -2.60 14.11 -3.34
CA GLU A 17 -1.15 13.92 -3.33
C GLU A 17 -0.63 13.63 -1.92
N GLY A 18 0.24 12.63 -1.77
CA GLY A 18 0.84 12.29 -0.48
C GLY A 18 -0.12 11.69 0.56
N SER A 19 -1.38 11.40 0.21
CA SER A 19 -2.40 10.95 1.15
C SER A 19 -2.82 9.50 0.92
N VAL A 20 -2.15 8.56 1.61
CA VAL A 20 -2.54 7.14 1.60
C VAL A 20 -3.98 6.98 2.13
N THR A 21 -4.34 7.77 3.13
CA THR A 21 -5.69 7.80 3.71
C THR A 21 -6.75 8.10 2.65
N ASN A 22 -6.54 9.16 1.85
CA ASN A 22 -7.47 9.53 0.78
C ASN A 22 -7.63 8.38 -0.23
N MET A 23 -6.51 7.79 -0.68
CA MET A 23 -6.54 6.66 -1.61
C MET A 23 -7.37 5.48 -1.08
N PHE A 24 -7.18 5.07 0.18
CA PHE A 24 -7.99 4.01 0.78
C PHE A 24 -9.45 4.41 0.91
N THR A 25 -9.77 5.63 1.36
CA THR A 25 -11.16 6.07 1.46
C THR A 25 -11.87 6.07 0.11
N SER A 26 -11.18 6.44 -0.97
CA SER A 26 -11.72 6.48 -2.33
C SER A 26 -11.95 5.09 -2.93
N ILE A 27 -11.06 4.13 -2.68
CA ILE A 27 -11.14 2.79 -3.29
C ILE A 27 -11.98 1.82 -2.44
N VAL A 28 -11.74 1.76 -1.13
CA VAL A 28 -12.34 0.73 -0.26
C VAL A 28 -13.48 1.24 0.61
N GLY A 29 -13.74 2.55 0.64
CA GLY A 29 -14.69 3.16 1.59
C GLY A 29 -16.11 2.59 1.50
N ASN A 30 -16.75 2.68 0.33
CA ASN A 30 -18.17 2.34 0.18
C ASN A 30 -18.44 0.97 -0.47
N VAL A 31 -17.48 0.44 -1.23
CA VAL A 31 -17.71 -0.72 -2.11
C VAL A 31 -17.81 -2.05 -1.36
N PHE A 32 -17.19 -2.18 -0.18
CA PHE A 32 -17.24 -3.41 0.63
C PHE A 32 -18.57 -3.60 1.36
N GLY A 33 -19.36 -2.53 1.54
CA GLY A 33 -20.68 -2.57 2.18
C GLY A 33 -21.85 -2.80 1.22
N PHE A 34 -21.57 -3.08 -0.06
CA PHE A 34 -22.60 -3.16 -1.07
C PHE A 34 -23.45 -4.42 -0.93
N LYS A 35 -24.75 -4.29 -0.67
CA LYS A 35 -25.68 -5.42 -0.42
C LYS A 35 -25.73 -6.46 -1.55
N ALA A 36 -25.38 -6.07 -2.78
CA ALA A 36 -25.36 -6.98 -3.92
C ALA A 36 -24.11 -7.89 -3.95
N LEU A 37 -23.07 -7.58 -3.17
CA LEU A 37 -21.85 -8.36 -3.07
C LEU A 37 -21.87 -9.16 -1.78
N ARG A 38 -21.67 -10.48 -1.87
CA ARG A 38 -21.56 -11.36 -0.70
C ARG A 38 -20.24 -11.16 0.06
N ALA A 39 -19.17 -10.95 -0.70
CA ALA A 39 -17.83 -10.69 -0.19
C ALA A 39 -17.02 -9.99 -1.29
N LEU A 40 -16.11 -9.10 -0.91
CA LEU A 40 -15.17 -8.43 -1.79
C LEU A 40 -13.80 -8.46 -1.11
N ARG A 41 -12.73 -8.62 -1.89
CA ARG A 41 -11.34 -8.52 -1.43
C ARG A 41 -10.56 -7.71 -2.45
N LEU A 42 -9.82 -6.72 -1.96
CA LEU A 42 -8.83 -6.02 -2.75
C LEU A 42 -7.55 -6.85 -2.74
N GLU A 43 -7.18 -7.40 -3.89
CA GLU A 43 -6.00 -8.27 -4.02
C GLU A 43 -4.71 -7.48 -4.26
N ASP A 44 -4.74 -6.49 -5.15
CA ASP A 44 -3.56 -5.71 -5.52
C ASP A 44 -3.95 -4.29 -5.99
N LEU A 45 -2.99 -3.37 -5.93
CA LEU A 45 -3.10 -2.00 -6.41
C LEU A 45 -1.89 -1.64 -7.28
N ARG A 46 -2.16 -1.26 -8.52
CA ARG A 46 -1.13 -0.69 -9.39
C ARG A 46 -0.94 0.80 -9.07
N ILE A 47 0.12 1.13 -8.35
CA ILE A 47 0.46 2.53 -8.03
C ILE A 47 1.29 3.15 -9.17
N PRO A 48 0.80 4.21 -9.85
CA PRO A 48 1.55 4.85 -10.92
C PRO A 48 2.72 5.69 -10.36
N PRO A 49 3.85 5.82 -11.09
CA PRO A 49 4.99 6.64 -10.68
C PRO A 49 4.65 8.11 -10.42
N ALA A 50 3.64 8.65 -11.10
CA ALA A 50 3.17 10.01 -10.88
C ALA A 50 2.60 10.19 -9.45
N TYR A 51 1.83 9.22 -8.97
CA TYR A 51 1.29 9.25 -7.62
C TYR A 51 2.35 8.91 -6.57
N SER A 52 3.17 7.87 -6.81
CA SER A 52 4.16 7.43 -5.83
C SER A 52 5.22 8.50 -5.52
N LYS A 53 5.55 9.36 -6.48
CA LYS A 53 6.50 10.47 -6.31
C LYS A 53 6.00 11.59 -5.37
N THR A 54 4.70 11.63 -5.08
CA THR A 54 4.13 12.60 -4.12
C THR A 54 4.40 12.22 -2.66
N PHE A 55 4.91 11.02 -2.42
CA PHE A 55 5.21 10.51 -1.08
C PHE A 55 6.71 10.60 -0.79
N GLN A 56 7.05 10.90 0.47
CA GLN A 56 8.43 10.80 0.94
C GLN A 56 8.94 9.35 0.91
N GLY A 57 8.06 8.38 1.18
CA GLY A 57 8.43 6.97 1.30
C GLY A 57 9.24 6.68 2.58
N PRO A 58 10.03 5.59 2.61
CA PRO A 58 10.86 5.25 3.75
C PRO A 58 11.93 6.32 4.04
N PRO A 59 12.14 6.74 5.30
CA PRO A 59 13.07 7.83 5.63
C PRO A 59 14.54 7.52 5.36
N HIS A 60 14.93 6.24 5.39
CA HIS A 60 16.31 5.80 5.18
C HIS A 60 16.39 4.67 4.16
N GLY A 61 15.46 3.73 4.21
CA GLY A 61 15.47 2.54 3.36
C GLY A 61 16.53 1.52 3.80
N ILE A 62 16.46 0.34 3.21
CA ILE A 62 17.23 -0.83 3.65
C ILE A 62 18.75 -0.60 3.56
N GLN A 63 19.21 0.04 2.49
CA GLN A 63 20.65 0.28 2.28
C GLN A 63 21.20 1.25 3.32
N SER A 64 20.55 2.41 3.52
CA SER A 64 21.00 3.40 4.50
C SER A 64 20.93 2.87 5.94
N GLU A 65 19.91 2.08 6.29
CA GLU A 65 19.86 1.45 7.62
C GLU A 65 21.01 0.46 7.85
N ARG A 66 21.39 -0.32 6.84
CA ARG A 66 22.53 -1.24 6.93
C ARG A 66 23.85 -0.51 7.06
N ASP A 67 24.01 0.58 6.33
CA ASP A 67 25.21 1.42 6.37
C ASP A 67 25.36 2.09 7.73
N LYS A 68 24.27 2.69 8.26
CA LYS A 68 24.24 3.32 9.59
C LYS A 68 24.56 2.34 10.72
N LEU A 69 24.14 1.08 10.58
CA LEU A 69 24.38 0.03 11.59
C LEU A 69 25.68 -0.74 11.37
N ASN A 70 26.41 -0.51 10.27
CA ASN A 70 27.58 -1.29 9.86
C ASN A 70 27.32 -2.82 9.85
N LYS A 71 26.16 -3.25 9.33
CA LYS A 71 25.74 -4.67 9.32
C LYS A 71 25.40 -5.17 7.92
N TYR A 72 26.22 -6.09 7.43
CA TYR A 72 26.13 -6.64 6.07
C TYR A 72 26.07 -8.18 6.09
N GLY A 73 25.56 -8.76 4.99
CA GLY A 73 25.60 -10.21 4.75
C GLY A 73 24.72 -11.09 5.64
N ARG A 74 23.95 -10.52 6.57
CA ARG A 74 23.04 -11.26 7.45
C ARG A 74 21.75 -10.51 7.80
N PRO A 75 20.68 -11.23 8.19
CA PRO A 75 19.49 -10.64 8.80
C PRO A 75 19.81 -9.93 10.12
N LEU A 76 19.00 -8.93 10.48
CA LEU A 76 19.05 -8.29 11.81
C LEU A 76 18.23 -9.12 12.80
N LEU A 77 18.71 -9.22 14.04
CA LEU A 77 18.00 -9.89 15.14
C LEU A 77 17.48 -8.84 16.13
N GLY A 78 16.22 -8.96 16.50
CA GLY A 78 15.55 -8.13 17.52
C GLY A 78 14.71 -8.99 18.46
N CYS A 79 14.43 -8.49 19.66
CA CYS A 79 13.61 -9.17 20.66
C CYS A 79 12.72 -8.14 21.38
N THR A 80 11.43 -8.45 21.53
CA THR A 80 10.49 -7.65 22.33
C THR A 80 10.44 -8.23 23.74
N ILE A 81 10.73 -7.40 24.75
CA ILE A 81 10.65 -7.81 26.17
C ILE A 81 9.20 -8.17 26.53
N LYS A 82 9.05 -9.23 27.32
CA LYS A 82 7.77 -9.74 27.83
C LYS A 82 7.66 -9.50 29.32
#